data_AF-A0AAC9BI18-F1
#
_entry.id   AF-A0AAC9BI18-F1
#
_cell.length_a   1.000
_cell.length_b   1.000
_cell.length_c   1.000
_cell.angle_alpha   90.00
_cell.angle_beta   90.00
_cell.angle_gamma   90.00
#
_symmetry.space_group_name_H-M   'P 1'
#
loop_
_entity.id
_entity.type
_entity.pdbx_description
1 polymer ?
#
loop_
_entity_poly.entity_id
_entity_poly.type
_entity_poly.pdbx_seq_one_letter_code
_entity_poly.pdbx_strand_id
1 'polypeptide(L)'
;MNLRGRLETDAQGRFWFTSVRPAGYPVPTDGPCGELLAAQGRKVMRPAHLHFIVAAEGYKVLATQIFDIEDPNAFEDVVFGAVGSLLRKFEPDGDGGYVLDIELRLEPGETRLPHCPLP
;
A
#
# COMPACT_ATOMS: atom_id res chain seq x y z
N MET A 1 -4.59 -5.14 17.51
CA MET A 1 -3.85 -4.90 16.25
C MET A 1 -4.50 -3.69 15.59
N ASN A 2 -3.87 -2.50 15.59
CA ASN A 2 -4.46 -1.28 15.03
C ASN A 2 -4.10 -1.14 13.55
N LEU A 3 -5.02 -0.66 12.71
CA LEU A 3 -4.85 -0.42 11.27
C LEU A 3 -4.28 -1.62 10.47
N ARG A 4 -4.64 -2.83 10.90
CA ARG A 4 -4.21 -4.11 10.31
C ARG A 4 -5.37 -5.09 10.40
N GLY A 5 -5.59 -5.84 9.33
CA GLY A 5 -6.67 -6.82 9.27
C GLY A 5 -6.36 -7.96 8.30
N ARG A 6 -7.05 -9.08 8.50
CA ARG A 6 -7.11 -10.19 7.55
C ARG A 6 -8.58 -10.38 7.20
N LEU A 7 -8.91 -10.18 5.93
CA LEU A 7 -10.28 -10.28 5.44
C LEU A 7 -10.37 -11.46 4.48
N GLU A 8 -11.52 -12.12 4.49
CA GLU A 8 -11.87 -13.14 3.52
C GLU A 8 -12.87 -12.53 2.55
N THR A 9 -12.70 -12.79 1.26
CA THR A 9 -13.64 -12.32 0.24
C THR A 9 -14.95 -13.08 0.33
N ASP A 10 -16.05 -12.45 -0.06
CA ASP A 10 -17.32 -13.14 -0.24
C ASP A 10 -17.30 -14.11 -1.43
N ALA A 11 -18.42 -14.80 -1.67
CA ALA A 11 -18.57 -15.75 -2.78
C ALA A 11 -18.48 -15.10 -4.19
N GLN A 12 -18.49 -13.77 -4.28
CA GLN A 12 -18.29 -13.01 -5.51
C GLN A 12 -16.88 -12.40 -5.60
N GLY A 13 -15.98 -12.71 -4.65
CA GLY A 13 -14.61 -12.21 -4.62
C GLY A 13 -14.48 -10.78 -4.07
N ARG A 14 -15.51 -10.25 -3.41
CA ARG A 14 -15.52 -8.87 -2.87
C ARG A 14 -15.05 -8.83 -1.42
N PHE A 15 -14.44 -7.71 -1.03
CA PHE A 15 -14.10 -7.41 0.36
C PHE A 15 -14.36 -5.92 0.63
N TRP A 16 -14.55 -5.56 1.91
CA TRP A 16 -14.73 -4.17 2.33
C TRP A 16 -14.22 -4.00 3.76
N PHE A 17 -13.76 -2.79 4.08
CA PHE A 17 -13.41 -2.38 5.43
C PHE A 17 -13.60 -0.88 5.60
N THR A 18 -13.89 -0.44 6.82
CA THR A 18 -13.93 0.98 7.18
C THR A 18 -12.73 1.29 8.06
N SER A 19 -12.01 2.36 7.75
CA SER A 19 -10.82 2.79 8.48
C SER A 19 -10.67 4.32 8.42
N VAL A 20 -9.51 4.81 8.84
CA VAL A 20 -9.08 6.19 8.67
C VAL A 20 -8.24 6.33 7.40
N ARG A 21 -8.37 7.46 6.68
CA ARG A 21 -7.52 7.76 5.52
C ARG A 21 -6.05 7.79 5.97
N PRO A 22 -5.12 7.10 5.28
CA PRO A 22 -3.71 7.09 5.64
C PRO A 22 -3.07 8.47 5.40
N ALA A 23 -1.94 8.72 6.05
CA ALA A 23 -1.08 9.88 5.79
C ALA A 23 0.30 9.41 5.30
N GLY A 24 0.96 10.24 4.48
CA GLY A 24 2.36 10.04 4.11
C GLY A 24 3.29 10.16 5.31
N TYR A 25 4.45 9.52 5.24
CA TYR A 25 5.41 9.47 6.34
C TYR A 25 6.86 9.38 5.83
N PRO A 26 7.85 9.87 6.60
CA PRO A 26 9.24 9.72 6.24
C PRO A 26 9.74 8.29 6.50
N VAL A 27 10.69 7.82 5.68
CA VAL A 27 11.51 6.66 6.08
C VAL A 27 12.40 7.01 7.28
N PRO A 28 12.83 6.04 8.10
CA PRO A 28 13.80 6.30 9.16
C PRO A 28 15.09 6.93 8.60
N THR A 29 15.54 8.02 9.21
CA THR A 29 16.71 8.80 8.78
C THR A 29 17.87 8.77 9.78
N ASP A 30 17.69 8.12 10.92
CA ASP A 30 18.63 8.04 12.04
C ASP A 30 19.63 6.88 11.92
N GLY A 31 19.83 6.35 10.71
CA GLY A 31 20.74 5.24 10.44
C GLY A 31 21.36 5.29 9.05
N PRO A 32 22.06 4.22 8.63
CA PRO A 32 22.85 4.21 7.40
C PRO A 32 22.05 4.58 6.13
N CYS A 33 20.79 4.14 6.04
CA CYS A 33 19.92 4.53 4.92
C CYS A 33 19.66 6.04 4.90
N GLY A 34 19.46 6.66 6.06
CA GLY A 34 19.29 8.11 6.19
C GLY A 34 20.53 8.90 5.77
N GLU A 35 21.71 8.45 6.23
CA GLU A 35 22.99 9.04 5.83
C GLU A 35 23.20 8.99 4.31
N LEU A 36 22.88 7.85 3.68
CA LEU A 36 22.98 7.68 2.23
C LEU A 36 21.99 8.57 1.47
N LEU A 37 20.76 8.74 1.96
CA LEU A 37 19.78 9.64 1.36
C LEU A 37 20.23 11.11 1.47
N ALA A 38 20.77 11.49 2.63
CA ALA A 38 21.29 12.84 2.88
C ALA A 38 22.49 13.15 1.97
N ALA A 39 23.43 12.20 1.81
CA ALA A 39 24.59 12.35 0.92
C ALA A 39 24.19 12.58 -0.55
N GLN A 40 23.01 12.10 -0.96
CA GLN A 40 22.46 12.29 -2.31
C GLN A 40 21.52 13.50 -2.41
N GLY A 41 21.27 14.24 -1.31
CA GLY A 41 20.29 15.33 -1.28
C GLY A 41 18.85 14.89 -1.55
N ARG A 42 18.50 13.63 -1.23
CA ARG A 42 17.19 13.05 -1.54
C ARG A 42 16.15 13.38 -0.47
N LYS A 43 14.90 13.58 -0.92
CA LYS A 43 13.72 13.61 -0.05
C LYS A 43 13.51 12.25 0.63
N VAL A 44 12.80 12.25 1.75
CA VAL A 44 12.66 11.08 2.63
C VAL A 44 11.22 10.58 2.76
N MET A 45 10.27 11.24 2.09
CA MET A 45 8.85 10.97 2.26
C MET A 45 8.38 9.80 1.40
N ARG A 46 7.49 9.00 1.98
CA ARG A 46 6.60 8.09 1.28
C ARG A 46 5.20 8.71 1.26
N PRO A 47 4.49 8.74 0.11
CA PRO A 47 3.12 9.23 0.04
C PRO A 47 2.17 8.32 0.83
N ALA A 48 0.99 8.81 1.22
CA ALA A 48 -0.04 8.02 1.88
C ALA A 48 -0.39 6.75 1.08
N HIS A 49 -0.43 5.59 1.75
CA HIS A 49 -0.68 4.31 1.08
C HIS A 49 -1.30 3.23 1.95
N LEU A 50 -1.85 2.23 1.29
CA LEU A 50 -2.35 0.98 1.85
C LEU A 50 -1.53 -0.19 1.33
N HIS A 51 -1.21 -1.15 2.21
CA HIS A 51 -0.53 -2.39 1.85
C HIS A 51 -1.54 -3.53 1.68
N PHE A 52 -1.31 -4.37 0.67
CA PHE A 52 -2.10 -5.56 0.41
C PHE A 52 -1.20 -6.78 0.21
N ILE A 53 -1.58 -7.88 0.85
CA ILE A 53 -1.16 -9.23 0.49
C ILE A 53 -2.44 -9.99 0.17
N VAL A 54 -2.62 -10.36 -1.09
CA VAL A 54 -3.80 -11.09 -1.56
C VAL A 54 -3.39 -12.48 -2.00
N ALA A 55 -4.11 -13.49 -1.51
CA ALA A 55 -3.85 -14.88 -1.80
C ALA A 55 -5.16 -15.62 -2.07
N ALA A 56 -5.13 -16.51 -3.06
CA ALA A 56 -6.18 -17.47 -3.36
C ALA A 56 -5.50 -18.75 -3.88
N GLU A 57 -6.04 -19.92 -3.53
CA GLU A 57 -5.52 -21.20 -4.00
C GLU A 57 -5.51 -21.27 -5.54
N GLY A 58 -4.40 -21.74 -6.12
CA GLY A 58 -4.22 -21.80 -7.58
C GLY A 58 -3.81 -20.47 -8.22
N TYR A 59 -3.55 -19.43 -7.41
CA TYR A 59 -3.04 -18.14 -7.85
C TYR A 59 -1.72 -17.77 -7.16
N LYS A 60 -0.90 -16.99 -7.88
CA LYS A 60 0.28 -16.33 -7.30
C LYS A 60 -0.16 -15.31 -6.25
N VAL A 61 0.58 -15.21 -5.15
CA VAL A 61 0.34 -14.20 -4.12
C VAL A 61 0.70 -12.82 -4.65
N LEU A 62 -0.23 -11.88 -4.54
CA LEU A 62 -0.03 -10.48 -4.90
C LEU A 62 0.36 -9.69 -3.65
N ALA A 63 1.62 -9.26 -3.57
CA ALA A 63 2.06 -8.24 -2.63
C ALA A 63 2.08 -6.89 -3.36
N THR A 64 1.21 -5.97 -2.97
CA THR A 64 1.06 -4.68 -3.66
C THR A 64 0.69 -3.56 -2.68
N GLN A 65 0.67 -2.34 -3.19
CA GLN A 65 0.29 -1.13 -2.48
C GLN A 65 -0.60 -0.26 -3.35
N ILE A 66 -1.48 0.51 -2.73
CA ILE A 66 -2.23 1.59 -3.39
C ILE A 66 -1.84 2.90 -2.74
N PHE A 67 -1.50 3.89 -3.56
CA PHE A 67 -1.02 5.20 -3.12
C PHE A 67 -2.05 6.28 -3.45
N ASP A 68 -2.16 7.26 -2.56
CA ASP A 68 -3.00 8.44 -2.78
C ASP A 68 -2.38 9.36 -3.83
N ILE A 69 -3.06 9.60 -4.94
CA ILE A 69 -2.60 10.49 -6.02
C ILE A 69 -2.59 11.96 -5.60
N GLU A 70 -3.35 12.32 -4.56
CA GLU A 70 -3.40 13.69 -4.06
C GLU A 70 -2.35 13.97 -2.97
N ASP A 71 -1.56 12.96 -2.56
CA ASP A 71 -0.45 13.19 -1.63
C ASP A 71 0.61 14.09 -2.29
N PRO A 72 1.15 15.11 -1.58
CA PRO A 72 2.20 15.98 -2.11
C PRO A 72 3.44 15.25 -2.62
N ASN A 73 3.69 14.03 -2.14
CA ASN A 73 4.85 13.19 -2.48
C ASN A 73 4.47 12.03 -3.42
N ALA A 74 3.26 12.03 -4.01
CA ALA A 74 2.76 10.94 -4.85
C ALA A 74 3.72 10.54 -5.99
N PHE A 75 4.45 11.51 -6.53
CA PHE A 75 5.40 11.32 -7.64
C PHE A 75 6.87 11.43 -7.20
N GLU A 76 7.13 11.49 -5.89
CA GLU A 76 8.46 11.69 -5.32
C GLU A 76 8.78 10.67 -4.21
N ASP A 77 8.10 9.51 -4.23
CA ASP A 77 8.28 8.45 -3.25
C ASP A 77 9.75 8.03 -3.13
N VAL A 78 10.32 8.17 -1.94
CA VAL A 78 11.74 7.86 -1.67
C VAL A 78 12.11 6.41 -1.97
N VAL A 79 11.16 5.48 -1.90
CA VAL A 79 11.39 4.06 -2.20
C VAL A 79 10.95 3.63 -3.60
N PHE A 80 10.53 4.58 -4.44
CA PHE A 80 10.12 4.33 -5.82
C PHE A 80 8.94 3.33 -5.97
N GLY A 81 8.10 3.19 -4.94
CA GLY A 81 6.96 2.28 -4.92
C GLY A 81 5.72 2.87 -5.58
N ALA A 82 5.55 4.20 -5.52
CA ALA A 82 4.42 4.92 -6.10
C ALA A 82 4.55 5.04 -7.63
N VAL A 83 4.29 3.94 -8.34
CA VAL A 83 4.23 3.93 -9.81
C VAL A 83 2.82 4.20 -10.31
N GLY A 84 2.68 4.82 -11.49
CA GLY A 84 1.41 5.37 -11.99
C GLY A 84 0.20 4.44 -11.90
N SER A 85 0.38 3.15 -12.22
CA SER A 85 -0.71 2.16 -12.13
C SER A 85 -1.23 1.88 -10.71
N LEU A 86 -0.50 2.27 -9.67
CA LEU A 86 -0.84 2.09 -8.25
C LEU A 86 -1.34 3.37 -7.57
N LEU A 87 -1.31 4.51 -8.27
CA LEU A 87 -1.88 5.76 -7.79
C LEU A 87 -3.40 5.73 -7.98
N ARG A 88 -4.15 6.04 -6.92
CA ARG A 88 -5.60 6.14 -6.91
C ARG A 88 -6.03 7.39 -6.17
N LYS A 89 -7.22 7.86 -6.50
CA LYS A 89 -7.86 8.96 -5.77
C LYS A 89 -8.81 8.39 -4.73
N PHE A 90 -8.75 8.93 -3.53
CA PHE A 90 -9.78 8.74 -2.52
C PHE A 90 -10.94 9.70 -2.85
N GLU A 91 -12.06 9.17 -3.29
CA GLU A 91 -13.21 10.00 -3.66
C GLU A 91 -14.00 10.38 -2.40
N PRO A 92 -14.41 11.65 -2.25
CA PRO A 92 -15.29 12.05 -1.15
C PRO A 92 -16.61 11.27 -1.19
N ASP A 93 -17.09 10.82 -0.03
CA ASP A 93 -18.36 10.06 0.06
C ASP A 93 -19.61 10.95 0.17
N GLY A 94 -19.42 12.26 0.37
CA GLY A 94 -20.50 13.24 0.57
C GLY A 94 -20.87 13.50 2.04
N ASP A 95 -20.39 12.67 2.97
CA ASP A 95 -20.70 12.70 4.40
C ASP A 95 -19.45 13.02 5.26
N GLY A 96 -18.45 13.64 4.64
CA GLY A 96 -17.19 14.02 5.29
C GLY A 96 -16.15 12.89 5.36
N GLY A 97 -16.43 11.74 4.75
CA GLY A 97 -15.50 10.62 4.60
C GLY A 97 -14.99 10.47 3.17
N TYR A 98 -14.41 9.30 2.91
CA TYR A 98 -13.81 8.95 1.62
C TYR A 98 -14.09 7.48 1.28
N VAL A 99 -14.25 7.20 -0.02
CA VAL A 99 -14.33 5.87 -0.60
C VAL A 99 -13.13 5.66 -1.54
N LEU A 100 -12.59 4.45 -1.52
CA LEU A 100 -11.56 4.00 -2.44
C LEU A 100 -11.98 2.63 -2.98
N ASP A 101 -12.39 2.59 -4.25
CA ASP A 101 -12.66 1.36 -4.97
C ASP A 101 -11.39 0.85 -5.66
N ILE A 102 -11.06 -0.41 -5.42
CA ILE A 102 -9.87 -1.06 -5.97
C ILE A 102 -10.21 -2.46 -6.47
N GLU A 103 -9.58 -2.84 -7.59
CA GLU A 103 -9.55 -4.21 -8.08
C GLU A 103 -8.15 -4.78 -7.90
N LEU A 104 -8.04 -5.93 -7.22
CA LEU A 104 -6.77 -6.64 -7.01
C LEU A 104 -6.80 -7.92 -7.83
N ARG A 105 -6.16 -7.88 -9.01
CA ARG A 105 -6.17 -8.99 -9.97
C ARG A 105 -5.04 -9.97 -9.70
N LEU A 106 -5.38 -11.22 -9.45
CA LEU A 106 -4.42 -12.31 -9.27
C LEU A 106 -4.09 -13.00 -10.60
N GLU A 107 -2.86 -13.48 -10.71
CA GLU A 107 -2.42 -14.34 -11.82
C GLU A 107 -2.49 -15.82 -11.41
N PRO A 108 -2.93 -16.74 -12.29
CA PRO A 108 -2.84 -18.18 -12.02
C PRO A 108 -1.40 -18.62 -11.71
N GLY A 109 -1.23 -19.53 -10.77
CA GLY A 109 0.07 -20.07 -10.40
C GLY A 109 0.13 -20.67 -8.99
N GLU A 110 1.34 -21.03 -8.57
CA GLU A 110 1.55 -21.61 -7.24
C GLU A 110 1.39 -20.57 -6.13
N THR A 111 0.54 -20.88 -5.14
CA THR A 111 0.29 -20.01 -3.99
C THR A 111 1.41 -20.16 -2.96
N ARG A 112 2.35 -19.19 -2.96
CA ARG A 112 3.46 -19.13 -1.98
C ARG A 112 3.29 -17.93 -1.05
N LEU A 113 2.80 -18.18 0.17
CA LEU A 113 2.67 -17.13 1.18
C LEU A 113 4.04 -16.64 1.67
N PRO A 114 4.21 -15.32 1.91
CA PRO A 114 5.45 -14.81 2.47
C PRO A 114 5.65 -15.34 3.90
N HIS A 115 6.84 -15.86 4.16
CA HIS A 115 7.27 -16.26 5.49
C HIS A 115 7.98 -15.08 6.16
N CYS A 116 7.64 -14.78 7.42
CA CYS A 116 8.36 -13.76 8.18
C CYS A 116 9.80 -14.24 8.40
N PRO A 117 10.84 -13.51 7.95
CA PRO A 117 12.23 -13.94 8.12
C PRO A 117 12.72 -13.83 9.57
N LEU A 118 11.94 -13.20 10.44
CA LEU A 118 12.23 -13.02 11.86
C LEU A 118 11.25 -13.84 12.71
N PRO A 119 11.71 -14.47 13.81
CA PRO A 119 10.87 -15.24 14.72
C PRO A 119 9.81 -14.40 15.43
#